data_AF-A0A2W1NDT7-F1
#
_entry.id   AF-A0A2W1NDT7-F1
#
_cell.length_a   1.000
_cell.length_b   1.000
_cell.length_c   1.000
_cell.angle_alpha   90.00
_cell.angle_beta   90.00
_cell.angle_gamma   90.00
#
_symmetry.space_group_name_H-M   'P 1'
#
loop_
_entity.id
_entity.type
_entity.pdbx_description
1 polymer ?
#
loop_
_entity_poly.entity_id
_entity_poly.type
_entity_poly.pdbx_seq_one_letter_code
_entity_poly.pdbx_strand_id
1 'polypeptide(L)'
;MAQRKTEFAIGLIPGANSSILSFAIVTRNGETFTGTQLITEQQFMYFILGYWPCRANPKKEDLMKKNEVPNFALSYDRYDKVNGFYNPPIHELWKIKYPEHPIRRDLGIGWSLGKYNPSPKQAEFLYEHYGVLHINTHYFVGEKLFQILKDVQDPEWVSAYQGLVE
;
A
#
# COMPACT_ATOMS: atom_id res chain seq x y z
N MET A 1 26.99 11.40 3.25
CA MET A 1 26.06 11.42 4.39
C MET A 1 24.70 10.99 3.86
N ALA A 2 24.09 9.94 4.42
CA ALA A 2 22.77 9.52 3.97
C ALA A 2 21.74 10.64 4.26
N GLN A 3 20.94 11.00 3.27
CA GLN A 3 19.96 12.07 3.40
C GLN A 3 18.71 11.52 4.07
N ARG A 4 18.23 12.22 5.11
CA ARG A 4 16.97 11.87 5.78
C ARG A 4 15.81 12.03 4.80
N LYS A 5 15.10 10.94 4.49
CA LYS A 5 13.95 10.92 3.57
C LYS A 5 12.69 10.55 4.33
N THR A 6 11.59 11.28 4.07
CA THR A 6 10.27 11.01 4.66
C THR A 6 9.31 10.59 3.56
N GLU A 7 8.69 9.42 3.70
CA GLU A 7 7.95 8.76 2.63
C GLU A 7 6.66 8.12 3.14
N PHE A 8 5.71 7.89 2.24
CA PHE A 8 4.52 7.12 2.53
C PHE A 8 4.82 5.63 2.57
N ALA A 9 4.03 4.91 3.36
CA ALA A 9 4.17 3.49 3.56
C ALA A 9 2.79 2.82 3.76
N ILE A 10 2.60 1.65 3.15
CA ILE A 10 1.47 0.74 3.43
C ILE A 10 2.03 -0.63 3.81
N GLY A 11 1.46 -1.26 4.84
CA GLY A 11 1.82 -2.60 5.27
C GLY A 11 0.60 -3.49 5.41
N LEU A 12 0.75 -4.78 5.12
CA LEU A 12 -0.25 -5.84 5.38
C LEU A 12 -0.15 -6.36 6.82
N ILE A 13 -0.04 -5.39 7.72
CA ILE A 13 0.21 -5.54 9.15
C ILE A 13 -1.12 -5.27 9.83
N PRO A 14 -1.74 -6.28 10.47
CA PRO A 14 -3.00 -6.09 11.17
C PRO A 14 -2.89 -4.95 12.18
N GLY A 15 -3.72 -3.93 12.01
CA GLY A 15 -3.76 -2.74 12.86
C GLY A 15 -4.82 -2.82 13.95
N ALA A 16 -4.95 -1.74 14.72
CA ALA A 16 -6.08 -1.58 15.65
C ALA A 16 -7.42 -1.63 14.89
N ASN A 17 -8.49 -2.04 15.58
CA ASN A 17 -9.84 -2.21 15.01
C ASN A 17 -9.94 -3.22 13.84
N SER A 18 -9.06 -4.21 13.81
CA SER A 18 -9.08 -5.29 12.81
C SER A 18 -8.87 -4.82 11.37
N SER A 19 -8.20 -3.68 11.14
CA SER A 19 -7.78 -3.31 9.78
C SER A 19 -6.70 -4.29 9.31
N ILE A 20 -6.82 -4.76 8.07
CA ILE A 20 -5.84 -5.68 7.46
C ILE A 20 -4.61 -4.90 6.96
N LEU A 21 -4.78 -3.60 6.73
CA LEU A 21 -3.77 -2.68 6.25
C LEU A 21 -3.42 -1.66 7.33
N SER A 22 -2.14 -1.30 7.38
CA SER A 22 -1.59 -0.21 8.16
C SER A 22 -1.03 0.85 7.22
N PHE A 23 -1.34 2.12 7.49
CA PHE A 23 -0.85 3.27 6.74
C PHE A 23 0.11 4.07 7.62
N ALA A 24 1.25 4.47 7.06
CA ALA A 24 2.26 5.21 7.79
C ALA A 24 2.98 6.25 6.94
N ILE A 25 3.55 7.23 7.63
CA ILE A 25 4.63 8.08 7.13
C ILE A 25 5.90 7.62 7.85
N VAL A 26 6.87 7.14 7.08
CA VAL A 26 8.14 6.63 7.59
C VAL A 26 9.26 7.60 7.28
N THR A 27 10.21 7.71 8.20
CA THR A 27 11.41 8.51 8.03
C THR A 27 12.63 7.61 8.06
N ARG A 28 13.41 7.60 6.98
CA ARG A 28 14.61 6.77 6.84
C ARG A 28 15.86 7.64 6.76
N ASN A 29 16.96 7.09 7.27
CA ASN A 29 18.31 7.62 7.10
C ASN A 29 19.16 6.55 6.42
N GLY A 30 19.26 6.61 5.09
CA GLY A 30 19.73 5.46 4.31
C GLY A 30 18.74 4.31 4.42
N GLU A 31 19.22 3.12 4.78
CA GLU A 31 18.39 1.92 4.92
C GLU A 31 17.64 1.86 6.26
N THR A 32 18.12 2.59 7.27
CA THR A 32 17.62 2.53 8.64
C THR A 32 16.36 3.38 8.82
N PHE A 33 15.29 2.78 9.36
CA PHE A 33 14.11 3.51 9.81
C PHE A 33 14.39 4.26 11.12
N THR A 34 14.16 5.56 11.11
CA THR A 34 14.41 6.47 12.25
C THR A 34 13.12 6.99 12.88
N GLY A 35 11.98 6.77 12.24
CA GLY A 35 10.69 7.15 12.79
C GLY A 35 9.53 6.64 11.93
N THR A 36 8.43 6.30 12.58
CA THR A 36 7.19 5.84 11.95
C THR A 36 6.02 6.58 12.59
N GLN A 37 5.20 7.23 11.76
CA GLN A 37 3.97 7.87 12.17
C GLN A 37 2.81 7.13 11.51
N LEU A 38 2.00 6.43 12.32
CA LEU A 38 0.76 5.82 11.82
C LEU A 38 -0.25 6.91 11.46
N ILE A 39 -0.97 6.70 10.36
CA ILE A 39 -2.02 7.58 9.87
C ILE A 39 -3.24 6.75 9.47
N THR A 40 -4.40 7.39 9.37
CA THR A 40 -5.61 6.72 8.85
C THR A 40 -5.57 6.62 7.33
N GLU A 41 -6.38 5.73 6.75
CA GLU A 41 -6.57 5.65 5.30
C GLU A 41 -7.03 6.99 4.71
N GLN A 42 -7.95 7.68 5.39
CA GLN A 42 -8.41 9.01 4.98
C GLN A 42 -7.28 10.04 4.96
N GLN A 43 -6.43 10.06 6.01
CA GLN A 43 -5.26 10.94 6.03
C GLN A 43 -4.28 10.59 4.92
N PHE A 44 -4.03 9.31 4.69
CA PHE A 44 -3.19 8.83 3.60
C PHE A 44 -3.71 9.35 2.26
N MET A 45 -5.01 9.18 1.98
CA MET A 45 -5.65 9.64 0.75
C MET A 45 -5.56 11.16 0.58
N TYR A 46 -5.80 11.93 1.64
CA TYR A 46 -5.73 13.40 1.58
C TYR A 46 -4.29 13.89 1.35
N PHE A 47 -3.30 13.21 1.92
CA PHE A 47 -1.89 13.59 1.75
C PHE A 47 -1.33 13.17 0.40
N ILE A 48 -1.64 11.95 -0.07
CA ILE A 48 -1.04 11.41 -1.30
C ILE A 48 -1.64 12.05 -2.56
N LEU A 49 -2.91 12.46 -2.51
CA LEU A 49 -3.58 13.21 -3.58
C LEU A 49 -3.39 14.73 -3.50
N GLY A 50 -2.54 15.21 -2.57
CA GLY A 50 -2.19 16.62 -2.48
C GLY A 50 -3.29 17.53 -1.92
N TYR A 51 -4.32 16.99 -1.26
CA TYR A 51 -5.35 17.83 -0.64
C TYR A 51 -4.82 18.57 0.59
N TRP A 52 -4.13 17.87 1.48
CA TRP A 52 -3.47 18.45 2.65
C TRP A 52 -1.95 18.23 2.61
N PRO A 53 -1.15 19.16 3.14
CA PRO A 53 0.28 18.98 3.25
C PRO A 53 0.62 17.98 4.36
N CYS A 54 1.74 17.29 4.21
CA CYS A 54 2.35 16.52 5.29
C CYS A 54 3.88 16.49 5.13
N ARG A 55 4.59 15.87 6.09
CA ARG A 55 6.07 15.77 6.01
C ARG A 55 6.57 15.01 4.79
N ALA A 56 5.81 14.03 4.28
CA ALA A 56 6.14 13.27 3.07
C ALA A 56 5.69 13.97 1.77
N ASN A 57 4.74 14.91 1.83
CA ASN A 57 4.26 15.68 0.68
C ASN A 57 4.02 17.15 1.07
N PRO A 58 5.08 17.92 1.35
CA PRO A 58 4.94 19.31 1.80
C PRO A 58 4.42 20.24 0.69
N LYS A 59 4.63 19.86 -0.57
CA LYS A 59 4.25 20.63 -1.76
C LYS A 59 2.81 20.39 -2.22
N LYS A 60 2.09 19.47 -1.57
CA LYS A 60 0.73 19.09 -1.94
C LYS A 60 0.62 18.62 -3.40
N GLU A 61 1.62 17.90 -3.88
CA GLU A 61 1.57 17.32 -5.23
C GLU A 61 0.59 16.13 -5.25
N ASP A 62 -0.11 15.91 -6.35
CA ASP A 62 -0.80 14.64 -6.57
C ASP A 62 0.26 13.57 -6.91
N LEU A 63 0.62 12.77 -5.89
CA LEU A 63 1.67 11.77 -6.03
C LEU A 63 1.18 10.53 -6.79
N MET A 64 -0.12 10.25 -6.84
CA MET A 64 -0.63 9.15 -7.67
C MET A 64 -0.49 9.50 -9.14
N LYS A 65 -0.90 10.72 -9.52
CA LYS A 65 -0.69 11.22 -10.89
C LYS A 65 0.79 11.31 -11.26
N LYS A 66 1.63 11.79 -10.35
CA LYS A 66 3.09 11.91 -10.57
C LYS A 66 3.78 10.58 -10.81
N ASN A 67 3.32 9.50 -10.16
CA ASN A 67 3.86 8.15 -10.31
C ASN A 67 3.04 7.28 -11.28
N GLU A 68 2.12 7.88 -12.03
CA GLU A 68 1.28 7.20 -13.03
C GLU A 68 0.50 5.99 -12.44
N VAL A 69 -0.02 6.16 -11.22
CA VAL A 69 -0.84 5.17 -10.54
C VAL A 69 -2.32 5.54 -10.71
N PRO A 70 -3.08 4.81 -11.55
CA PRO A 70 -4.49 5.12 -11.81
C PRO A 70 -5.40 4.68 -10.65
N ASN A 71 -6.68 5.04 -10.74
CA ASN A 71 -7.76 4.63 -9.82
C ASN A 71 -7.65 5.17 -8.39
N PHE A 72 -7.25 6.44 -8.28
CA PHE A 72 -7.29 7.20 -7.03
C PHE A 72 -7.94 8.56 -7.26
N ALA A 73 -8.94 8.90 -6.44
CA ALA A 73 -9.61 10.20 -6.51
C ALA A 73 -10.22 10.61 -5.17
N LEU A 74 -10.39 11.92 -4.97
CA LEU A 74 -11.25 12.46 -3.91
C LEU A 74 -12.65 12.70 -4.46
N SER A 75 -13.66 12.39 -3.65
CA SER A 75 -15.05 12.70 -3.95
C SER A 75 -15.42 14.01 -3.29
N TYR A 76 -16.16 14.85 -4.01
CA TYR A 76 -16.59 16.17 -3.57
C TYR A 76 -18.12 16.24 -3.51
N ASP A 77 -18.65 16.94 -2.51
CA ASP A 77 -20.07 17.28 -2.45
C ASP A 77 -20.41 18.49 -3.35
N ARG A 78 -21.68 18.89 -3.35
CA ARG A 78 -22.17 20.06 -4.11
C ARG A 78 -21.60 21.42 -3.68
N TYR A 79 -20.80 21.45 -2.61
CA TYR A 79 -20.16 22.65 -2.05
C TYR A 79 -18.63 22.57 -2.13
N ASP A 80 -18.10 21.71 -3.00
CA ASP A 80 -16.67 21.45 -3.19
C ASP A 80 -15.95 20.99 -1.92
N LYS A 81 -16.67 20.36 -0.98
CA LYS A 81 -16.07 19.73 0.20
C LYS A 81 -15.79 18.27 -0.06
N VAL A 82 -14.60 17.83 0.29
CA VAL A 82 -14.24 16.40 0.22
C VAL A 82 -15.15 15.61 1.17
N ASN A 83 -15.92 14.68 0.62
CA ASN A 83 -16.87 13.84 1.35
C ASN A 83 -16.58 12.34 1.23
N GLY A 84 -15.51 11.97 0.53
CA GLY A 84 -15.09 10.59 0.34
C GLY A 84 -13.86 10.47 -0.53
N PHE A 85 -13.47 9.25 -0.84
CA PHE A 85 -12.36 8.94 -1.74
C PHE A 85 -12.59 7.60 -2.44
N TYR A 86 -11.95 7.45 -3.59
CA TYR A 86 -11.93 6.24 -4.40
C TYR A 86 -10.50 5.71 -4.45
N ASN A 87 -10.29 4.45 -4.07
CA ASN A 87 -8.97 3.83 -3.98
C ASN A 87 -9.01 2.27 -4.05
N PRO A 88 -9.72 1.65 -5.02
CA PRO A 88 -9.81 0.20 -5.08
C PRO A 88 -8.48 -0.56 -5.06
N PRO A 89 -7.34 -0.06 -5.62
CA PRO A 89 -6.09 -0.82 -5.55
C PRO A 89 -5.62 -1.08 -4.12
N ILE A 90 -5.90 -0.16 -3.19
CA ILE A 90 -5.60 -0.36 -1.76
C ILE A 90 -6.46 -1.48 -1.19
N HIS A 91 -7.74 -1.54 -1.56
CA HIS A 91 -8.67 -2.57 -1.08
C HIS A 91 -8.39 -3.95 -1.65
N GLU A 92 -7.57 -4.06 -2.69
CA GLU A 92 -7.13 -5.33 -3.27
C GLU A 92 -5.84 -5.87 -2.62
N LEU A 93 -5.06 -5.04 -1.93
CA LEU A 93 -3.76 -5.44 -1.36
C LEU A 93 -3.83 -6.66 -0.43
N TRP A 94 -4.95 -6.87 0.27
CA TRP A 94 -5.09 -8.04 1.16
C TRP A 94 -4.91 -9.37 0.41
N LYS A 95 -5.25 -9.40 -0.89
CA LYS A 95 -5.16 -10.59 -1.74
C LYS A 95 -3.74 -11.10 -1.87
N ILE A 96 -2.74 -10.23 -1.78
CA ILE A 96 -1.33 -10.61 -1.76
C ILE A 96 -1.04 -11.60 -0.62
N LYS A 97 -1.68 -11.41 0.54
CA LYS A 97 -1.36 -12.16 1.76
C LYS A 97 -2.26 -13.35 2.01
N TYR A 98 -3.54 -13.25 1.65
CA TYR A 98 -4.54 -14.25 2.01
C TYR A 98 -5.19 -14.89 0.78
N PRO A 99 -5.47 -16.21 0.81
CA PRO A 99 -6.21 -16.89 -0.26
C PRO A 99 -7.72 -16.58 -0.20
N GLU A 100 -8.21 -16.21 0.98
CA GLU A 100 -9.58 -15.75 1.22
C GLU A 100 -9.53 -14.56 2.17
N HIS A 101 -10.44 -13.61 2.01
CA HIS A 101 -10.42 -12.41 2.83
C HIS A 101 -10.63 -12.76 4.33
N PRO A 102 -9.75 -12.31 5.25
CA PRO A 102 -9.67 -12.85 6.61
C PRO A 102 -10.86 -12.49 7.52
N ILE A 103 -11.65 -11.47 7.15
CA ILE A 103 -12.81 -11.00 7.92
C ILE A 103 -14.13 -11.20 7.14
N ARG A 104 -14.18 -10.66 5.91
CA ARG A 104 -15.32 -10.67 4.99
C ARG A 104 -15.19 -11.66 3.84
N ARG A 105 -15.76 -12.86 3.96
CA ARG A 105 -15.69 -13.91 2.92
C ARG A 105 -16.35 -13.54 1.59
N ASP A 106 -17.24 -12.55 1.59
CA ASP A 106 -17.95 -12.09 0.40
C ASP A 106 -17.08 -11.24 -0.54
N LEU A 107 -15.88 -10.82 -0.09
CA LEU A 107 -14.92 -10.06 -0.91
C LEU A 107 -14.09 -10.94 -1.87
N GLY A 108 -14.40 -12.24 -1.93
CA GLY A 108 -13.87 -13.16 -2.93
C GLY A 108 -12.55 -13.81 -2.56
N ILE A 109 -11.85 -14.26 -3.60
CA ILE A 109 -10.62 -15.06 -3.53
C ILE A 109 -9.42 -14.10 -3.65
N GLY A 110 -8.39 -14.36 -2.85
CA GLY A 110 -7.12 -13.66 -2.94
C GLY A 110 -6.10 -14.36 -3.83
N TRP A 111 -4.88 -13.84 -3.83
CA TRP A 111 -3.82 -14.25 -4.74
C TRP A 111 -2.73 -15.08 -4.06
N SER A 112 -2.71 -15.09 -2.73
CA SER A 112 -1.78 -15.91 -1.96
C SER A 112 -2.06 -17.40 -2.15
N LEU A 113 -1.01 -18.18 -2.38
CA LEU A 113 -1.06 -19.64 -2.40
C LEU A 113 -0.88 -20.26 -1.01
N GLY A 114 -0.40 -19.48 -0.03
CA GLY A 114 -0.22 -19.96 1.33
C GLY A 114 -1.44 -19.66 2.22
N LYS A 115 -1.63 -20.47 3.28
CA LYS A 115 -2.84 -20.43 4.11
C LYS A 115 -3.01 -19.14 4.93
N TYR A 116 -1.91 -18.59 5.44
CA TYR A 116 -1.91 -17.43 6.33
C TYR A 116 -0.95 -16.31 5.88
N ASN A 117 -0.06 -16.65 4.96
CA ASN A 117 0.99 -15.81 4.39
C ASN A 117 1.21 -16.23 2.93
N PRO A 118 1.86 -15.41 2.10
CA PRO A 118 2.32 -15.81 0.77
C PRO A 118 3.13 -17.12 0.81
N SER A 119 3.12 -17.89 -0.27
CA SER A 119 4.04 -19.03 -0.43
C SER A 119 5.51 -18.57 -0.37
N PRO A 120 6.48 -19.48 -0.15
CA PRO A 120 7.90 -19.10 -0.16
C PRO A 120 8.33 -18.37 -1.44
N LYS A 121 7.88 -18.82 -2.62
CA LYS A 121 8.15 -18.17 -3.91
C LYS A 121 7.49 -16.80 -4.04
N GLN A 122 6.27 -16.66 -3.53
CA GLN A 122 5.61 -15.35 -3.48
C GLN A 122 6.31 -14.39 -2.51
N ALA A 123 6.83 -14.88 -1.38
CA ALA A 123 7.60 -14.07 -0.44
C ALA A 123 8.96 -13.62 -1.03
N GLU A 124 9.66 -14.53 -1.72
CA GLU A 124 10.87 -14.23 -2.49
C GLU A 124 10.59 -13.15 -3.55
N PHE A 125 9.53 -13.32 -4.34
CA PHE A 125 9.10 -12.33 -5.32
C PHE A 125 8.84 -10.95 -4.71
N LEU A 126 8.13 -10.89 -3.56
CA LEU A 126 7.85 -9.64 -2.87
C LEU A 126 9.12 -8.96 -2.33
N TYR A 127 10.09 -9.75 -1.88
CA TYR A 127 11.39 -9.25 -1.45
C TYR A 127 12.19 -8.69 -2.63
N GLU A 128 12.32 -9.42 -3.72
CA GLU A 128 13.11 -9.01 -4.89
C GLU A 128 12.53 -7.77 -5.58
N HIS A 129 11.21 -7.69 -5.73
CA HIS A 129 10.56 -6.62 -6.48
C HIS A 129 10.30 -5.38 -5.62
N TYR A 130 10.00 -5.56 -4.32
CA TYR A 130 9.53 -4.47 -3.45
C TYR A 130 10.34 -4.28 -2.15
N GLY A 131 11.33 -5.13 -1.88
CA GLY A 131 12.13 -5.08 -0.65
C GLY A 131 11.36 -5.55 0.60
N VAL A 132 10.22 -6.24 0.44
CA VAL A 132 9.37 -6.67 1.56
C VAL A 132 9.70 -8.12 1.93
N LEU A 133 10.67 -8.29 2.82
CA LEU A 133 11.08 -9.62 3.32
C LEU A 133 10.00 -10.31 4.19
N HIS A 134 9.33 -9.54 5.05
CA HIS A 134 8.33 -10.05 5.98
C HIS A 134 7.02 -9.27 5.86
N ILE A 135 6.06 -9.83 5.13
CA ILE A 135 4.78 -9.17 4.82
C ILE A 135 3.96 -8.74 6.06
N ASN A 136 4.22 -9.38 7.21
CA ASN A 136 3.56 -9.11 8.48
C ASN A 136 4.16 -7.96 9.29
N THR A 137 5.37 -7.51 8.96
CA THR A 137 6.11 -6.53 9.77
C THR A 137 6.75 -5.43 8.93
N HIS A 138 6.93 -5.63 7.64
CA HIS A 138 7.53 -4.68 6.73
C HIS A 138 6.46 -3.94 5.92
N TYR A 139 6.79 -2.71 5.56
CA TYR A 139 5.97 -1.84 4.71
C TYR A 139 6.50 -1.82 3.28
N PHE A 140 5.60 -1.65 2.32
CA PHE A 140 5.93 -1.07 1.02
C PHE A 140 6.14 0.42 1.21
N VAL A 141 7.31 0.96 0.80
CA VAL A 141 7.72 2.34 1.11
C VAL A 141 8.12 3.08 -0.17
N GLY A 142 7.72 4.35 -0.27
CA GLY A 142 8.21 5.26 -1.30
C GLY A 142 7.91 4.76 -2.71
N GLU A 143 8.92 4.68 -3.57
CA GLU A 143 8.78 4.20 -4.96
C GLU A 143 8.16 2.80 -5.04
N LYS A 144 8.56 1.89 -4.13
CA LYS A 144 8.02 0.51 -4.08
C LYS A 144 6.56 0.45 -3.66
N LEU A 145 6.08 1.45 -2.92
CA LEU A 145 4.66 1.60 -2.62
C LEU A 145 3.86 1.96 -3.89
N PHE A 146 4.33 2.95 -4.66
CA PHE A 146 3.64 3.31 -5.90
C PHE A 146 3.68 2.17 -6.92
N GLN A 147 4.82 1.48 -6.99
CA GLN A 147 4.98 0.32 -7.85
C GLN A 147 3.96 -0.77 -7.52
N ILE A 148 3.87 -1.25 -6.27
CA ILE A 148 2.89 -2.29 -5.94
C ILE A 148 1.45 -1.82 -6.18
N LEU A 149 1.11 -0.57 -5.88
CA LEU A 149 -0.23 -0.04 -6.13
C LEU A 149 -0.58 0.03 -7.62
N LYS A 150 0.41 0.13 -8.51
CA LYS A 150 0.23 0.04 -9.96
C LYS A 150 0.10 -1.43 -10.39
N ASP A 151 1.03 -2.27 -9.93
CA ASP A 151 1.17 -3.65 -10.36
C ASP A 151 -0.05 -4.51 -9.97
N VAL A 152 -0.67 -4.29 -8.80
CA VAL A 152 -1.89 -5.02 -8.40
C VAL A 152 -3.12 -4.73 -9.28
N GLN A 153 -3.04 -3.70 -10.12
CA GLN A 153 -4.09 -3.36 -11.09
C GLN A 153 -3.87 -4.02 -12.45
N ASP A 154 -2.68 -4.60 -12.68
CA ASP A 154 -2.30 -5.25 -13.92
C ASP A 154 -2.66 -6.75 -13.87
N PRO A 155 -3.57 -7.23 -14.73
CA PRO A 155 -3.93 -8.64 -14.79
C PRO A 155 -2.74 -9.56 -15.08
N GLU A 156 -1.73 -9.11 -15.84
CA GLU A 156 -0.53 -9.91 -16.12
C GLU A 156 0.30 -10.11 -14.86
N TRP A 157 0.48 -9.05 -14.07
CA TRP A 157 1.16 -9.13 -12.78
C TRP A 157 0.40 -10.05 -11.81
N VAL A 158 -0.93 -9.90 -11.73
CA VAL A 158 -1.77 -10.75 -10.86
C VAL A 158 -1.63 -12.22 -11.26
N SER A 159 -1.71 -12.53 -12.56
CA SER A 159 -1.54 -13.89 -13.06
C SER A 159 -0.14 -14.43 -12.78
N ALA A 160 0.91 -13.62 -12.97
CA ALA A 160 2.28 -14.00 -12.65
C ALA A 160 2.44 -14.31 -11.16
N TYR A 161 1.91 -13.47 -10.28
CA TYR A 161 1.99 -13.65 -8.83
C TYR A 161 1.23 -14.89 -8.34
N GLN A 162 0.03 -15.15 -8.88
CA GLN A 162 -0.75 -16.36 -8.60
C GLN A 162 -0.09 -17.64 -9.16
N GLY A 163 0.72 -17.51 -10.22
CA GLY A 163 1.44 -18.60 -10.86
C GLY A 163 2.75 -18.99 -10.19
N LEU A 164 3.16 -18.33 -9.09
CA LEU A 164 4.37 -18.64 -8.32
C LEU A 164 4.18 -19.89 -7.44
N VAL A 165 3.97 -21.03 -8.09
CA VAL A 165 3.98 -22.36 -7.47
C VAL A 165 5.38 -22.75 -7.00
N GLU A 166 5.44 -23.57 -5.94
CA GLU A 166 6.70 -24.11 -5.37
C GLU A 166 7.58 -24.81 -6.41
#